data_AF-A0A0L0HQL6-F1
#
_entry.id   AF-A0A0L0HQL6-F1
#
_cell.length_a   1.000
_cell.length_b   1.000
_cell.length_c   1.000
_cell.angle_alpha   90.00
_cell.angle_beta   90.00
_cell.angle_gamma   90.00
#
_symmetry.space_group_name_H-M   'P 1'
#
loop_
_entity.id
_entity.type
_entity.pdbx_description
1 polymer ?
#
loop_
_entity_poly.entity_id
_entity_poly.type
_entity_poly.pdbx_seq_one_letter_code
_entity_poly.pdbx_strand_id
1 'polypeptide(L)'
;MDTAIRRRKTVPGTSTAASVPANQPTRQSSWRSKIVLAGLSITAIIAAYQYFTPSRAPTVRQRRAVTPVRRDGGTVGYTCDPTVCKLPNCFCPSRMPPGGLSVSNTPQFVLLTFDDAVNTVTYPLSTAVTTSKNPNGCRMDATYYVSTMYTDYHLVQMLKAAGHEIAIHTMTHPGNAGLDEIDGCRKALRAFSGVDGITGFRAPYLQYNMSTYQVLQDLKILYDCSNPADPRTAPWPFTYDNGFPYVCETGDCDYTRKFPGLWEVPMYSLVDQSTGMEYTVMDPPGTPAFLMQLLQYNFKLHWESTRTPMGLWMHPAWFLQDPDNDRVALLNNFIQWTRDYTNNQVWYITVEELLTWMQNPVGLDKIGTSPAVQCPEQTVGPVTKETCNGRDDNQNGQTDEGLTIRCNLGLYSSDTCFFCPVENPSPSNPVPASTNQTLPGTGCDNAPPSGGCVQGTWQNCKCQCIGGDDVSRNGFCPDATGACTIVKSYDYVNKMFLCPGQAIPTSTPGGTASTSKPASSTAPASSTPPASTTPSSTATSSGSSTKPTTTVPGSFEEGTKLPPGSVSGSGRLMINIPLMAVVALGWFMLL
;
A
#
# COMPACT_ATOMS: atom_id res chain seq x y z
N MET A 1 -17.11 48.43 -61.75
CA MET A 1 -15.86 48.16 -62.47
C MET A 1 -15.49 46.70 -62.22
N ASP A 2 -15.80 45.71 -63.05
CA ASP A 2 -16.54 45.66 -64.30
C ASP A 2 -17.09 44.24 -64.49
N THR A 3 -18.37 44.17 -64.90
CA THR A 3 -18.99 43.32 -65.95
C THR A 3 -18.37 41.94 -66.27
N ALA A 4 -19.09 40.84 -66.56
CA ALA A 4 -20.52 40.51 -66.64
C ALA A 4 -20.68 39.09 -67.26
N ILE A 5 -21.70 38.33 -66.80
CA ILE A 5 -22.71 37.58 -67.61
C ILE A 5 -22.20 36.38 -68.47
N ARG A 6 -22.72 35.12 -68.36
CA ARG A 6 -24.06 34.68 -68.84
C ARG A 6 -24.36 33.18 -68.54
N ARG A 7 -25.48 32.93 -67.81
CA ARG A 7 -26.67 32.05 -68.07
C ARG A 7 -26.46 30.59 -68.58
N ARG A 8 -27.20 29.56 -68.09
CA ARG A 8 -28.68 29.30 -68.13
C ARG A 8 -29.05 28.21 -67.08
N LYS A 9 -30.09 28.37 -66.23
CA LYS A 9 -31.53 27.91 -66.32
C LYS A 9 -31.69 26.39 -66.48
N THR A 10 -32.51 25.58 -65.77
CA THR A 10 -33.83 25.66 -65.06
C THR A 10 -34.11 24.21 -64.53
N VAL A 11 -34.45 23.85 -63.26
CA VAL A 11 -35.75 23.85 -62.48
C VAL A 11 -36.95 23.29 -63.28
N PRO A 12 -38.01 22.58 -62.75
CA PRO A 12 -38.51 22.27 -61.36
C PRO A 12 -38.85 20.76 -61.13
N GLY A 13 -39.43 20.24 -60.05
CA GLY A 13 -40.02 20.74 -58.80
C GLY A 13 -40.93 19.68 -58.12
N THR A 14 -41.26 19.93 -56.84
CA THR A 14 -42.51 19.62 -56.09
C THR A 14 -43.03 18.17 -55.96
N SER A 15 -43.67 17.70 -54.89
CA SER A 15 -43.90 18.15 -53.50
C SER A 15 -44.73 17.05 -52.78
N THR A 16 -44.64 17.02 -51.44
CA THR A 16 -45.72 16.72 -50.47
C THR A 16 -46.39 15.33 -50.33
N ALA A 17 -46.36 14.85 -49.08
CA ALA A 17 -47.51 14.49 -48.23
C ALA A 17 -47.52 13.06 -47.64
N ALA A 18 -47.93 13.03 -46.36
CA ALA A 18 -47.82 11.97 -45.37
C ALA A 18 -48.95 10.92 -45.43
N SER A 19 -48.72 9.73 -44.86
CA SER A 19 -49.71 8.96 -44.09
C SER A 19 -49.10 7.69 -43.46
N VAL A 20 -49.61 7.37 -42.27
CA VAL A 20 -49.41 6.20 -41.38
C VAL A 20 -50.76 5.41 -41.41
N PRO A 21 -50.99 4.16 -40.90
CA PRO A 21 -50.16 3.06 -40.36
C PRO A 21 -50.49 1.65 -40.97
N ALA A 22 -49.80 0.61 -40.43
CA ALA A 22 -50.37 -0.67 -39.93
C ALA A 22 -49.88 -2.00 -40.56
N ASN A 23 -49.78 -2.99 -39.66
CA ASN A 23 -49.65 -4.45 -39.83
C ASN A 23 -48.27 -5.11 -39.91
N GLN A 24 -47.87 -5.73 -38.79
CA GLN A 24 -47.16 -7.02 -38.70
C GLN A 24 -48.09 -8.19 -39.16
N PRO A 25 -47.67 -9.49 -39.27
CA PRO A 25 -46.38 -10.15 -38.95
C PRO A 25 -45.87 -11.14 -40.03
N THR A 26 -44.63 -11.66 -39.91
CA THR A 26 -44.30 -13.11 -39.91
C THR A 26 -42.79 -13.39 -39.83
N ARG A 27 -42.48 -14.52 -39.18
CA ARG A 27 -41.18 -15.04 -38.73
C ARG A 27 -40.22 -15.41 -39.88
N GLN A 28 -38.92 -15.14 -39.73
CA GLN A 28 -37.85 -16.17 -39.60
C GLN A 28 -36.42 -15.59 -39.58
N SER A 29 -35.56 -16.27 -38.82
CA SER A 29 -34.10 -16.21 -38.78
C SER A 29 -33.44 -15.09 -37.94
N SER A 30 -33.27 -15.43 -36.66
CA SER A 30 -32.15 -15.04 -35.81
C SER A 30 -30.82 -15.19 -36.54
N TRP A 31 -29.86 -14.30 -36.27
CA TRP A 31 -28.38 -14.41 -36.39
C TRP A 31 -27.70 -13.09 -36.81
N ARG A 32 -28.44 -12.01 -37.10
CA ARG A 32 -27.83 -10.69 -37.43
C ARG A 32 -28.14 -9.51 -36.49
N SER A 33 -29.01 -9.67 -35.48
CA SER A 33 -29.40 -8.54 -34.61
C SER A 33 -28.60 -8.37 -33.30
N LYS A 34 -27.58 -9.21 -33.04
CA LYS A 34 -26.72 -9.06 -31.83
C LYS A 34 -25.47 -8.21 -32.02
N ILE A 35 -25.17 -7.74 -33.23
CA ILE A 35 -23.99 -6.91 -33.51
C ILE A 35 -24.33 -5.41 -33.62
N VAL A 36 -25.60 -5.04 -33.87
CA VAL A 36 -25.97 -3.63 -34.07
C VAL A 36 -26.37 -2.91 -32.77
N LEU A 37 -26.80 -3.63 -31.73
CA LEU A 37 -27.15 -3.01 -30.43
C LEU A 37 -25.94 -2.74 -29.51
N ALA A 38 -24.79 -3.37 -29.74
CA ALA A 38 -23.55 -3.02 -29.03
C ALA A 38 -22.86 -1.77 -29.62
N GLY A 39 -23.15 -1.45 -30.89
CA GLY A 39 -22.55 -0.30 -31.59
C GLY A 39 -23.26 1.04 -31.33
N LEU A 40 -24.56 1.04 -30.99
CA LEU A 40 -25.33 2.28 -30.78
C LEU A 40 -25.22 2.84 -29.35
N SER A 41 -24.76 2.04 -28.39
CA SER A 41 -24.52 2.51 -27.01
C SER A 41 -23.18 3.21 -26.85
N ILE A 42 -22.18 2.89 -27.69
CA ILE A 42 -20.84 3.49 -27.60
C ILE A 42 -20.82 4.90 -28.21
N THR A 43 -21.53 5.14 -29.31
CA THR A 43 -21.56 6.46 -29.97
C THR A 43 -22.37 7.49 -29.19
N ALA A 44 -23.40 7.09 -28.45
CA ALA A 44 -24.17 7.99 -27.59
C ALA A 44 -23.40 8.38 -26.32
N ILE A 45 -22.56 7.49 -25.79
CA ILE A 45 -21.67 7.79 -24.65
C ILE A 45 -20.56 8.74 -25.08
N ILE A 46 -19.99 8.57 -26.29
CA ILE A 46 -18.97 9.49 -26.84
C ILE A 46 -19.56 10.89 -27.09
N ALA A 47 -20.80 10.99 -27.59
CA ALA A 47 -21.46 12.27 -27.85
C ALA A 47 -21.86 13.03 -26.57
N ALA A 48 -22.22 12.33 -25.49
CA ALA A 48 -22.52 12.95 -24.20
C ALA A 48 -21.24 13.41 -23.45
N TYR A 49 -20.10 12.75 -23.66
CA TYR A 49 -18.82 13.15 -23.08
C TYR A 49 -18.22 14.41 -23.72
N GLN A 50 -18.53 14.69 -24.99
CA GLN A 50 -18.05 15.87 -25.70
C GLN A 50 -18.76 17.18 -25.29
N TYR A 51 -19.92 17.09 -24.61
CA TYR A 51 -20.66 18.28 -24.14
C TYR A 51 -20.36 18.69 -22.70
N PHE A 52 -19.69 17.84 -21.91
CA PHE A 52 -19.36 18.11 -20.49
C PHE A 52 -17.87 18.05 -20.16
N THR A 53 -16.99 17.99 -21.16
CA THR A 53 -15.55 18.16 -20.97
C THR A 53 -15.18 19.64 -21.20
N PRO A 54 -14.58 20.34 -20.22
CA PRO A 54 -13.84 21.55 -20.52
C PRO A 54 -12.66 21.10 -21.39
N SER A 55 -12.74 21.39 -22.68
CA SER A 55 -11.70 21.17 -23.67
C SER A 55 -10.54 22.15 -23.44
N ARG A 56 -9.80 21.90 -22.36
CA ARG A 56 -8.43 22.33 -22.20
C ARG A 56 -7.69 21.15 -21.58
N ALA A 57 -6.87 20.49 -22.40
CA ALA A 57 -5.70 19.81 -21.87
C ALA A 57 -5.07 20.75 -20.82
N PRO A 58 -4.68 20.27 -19.63
CA PRO A 58 -3.84 21.08 -18.77
C PRO A 58 -2.64 21.39 -19.64
N THR A 59 -2.50 22.66 -20.01
CA THR A 59 -1.23 23.15 -20.52
C THR A 59 -0.23 22.71 -19.48
N VAL A 60 0.78 21.96 -19.90
CA VAL A 60 2.03 21.84 -19.14
C VAL A 60 2.44 23.28 -18.92
N ARG A 61 2.01 23.85 -17.79
CA ARG A 61 2.55 25.10 -17.30
C ARG A 61 3.96 24.67 -17.00
N GLN A 62 4.88 25.03 -17.90
CA GLN A 62 6.30 24.95 -17.63
C GLN A 62 6.45 25.36 -16.18
N ARG A 63 6.83 24.40 -15.31
CA ARG A 63 7.21 24.72 -13.95
C ARG A 63 8.38 25.65 -14.16
N ARG A 64 8.11 26.95 -14.03
CA ARG A 64 9.15 27.96 -14.07
C ARG A 64 10.15 27.46 -13.03
N ALA A 65 11.41 27.29 -13.44
CA ALA A 65 12.48 27.07 -12.50
C ALA A 65 12.22 28.02 -11.34
N VAL A 66 11.89 27.45 -10.18
CA VAL A 66 11.90 28.22 -8.95
C VAL A 66 13.37 28.53 -8.79
N THR A 67 13.75 29.71 -9.26
CA THR A 67 15.01 30.31 -8.90
C THR A 67 15.11 30.13 -7.39
N PRO A 68 16.15 29.46 -6.87
CA PRO A 68 16.35 29.42 -5.45
C PRO A 68 16.35 30.87 -5.00
N VAL A 69 15.64 31.16 -3.92
CA VAL A 69 15.89 32.40 -3.18
C VAL A 69 17.32 32.26 -2.66
N ARG A 70 18.30 32.55 -3.52
CA ARG A 70 19.58 33.09 -3.10
C ARG A 70 19.28 34.52 -2.66
N ARG A 71 18.82 34.64 -1.43
CA ARG A 71 19.40 35.67 -0.58
C ARG A 71 20.57 34.99 0.12
N ASP A 72 21.75 35.56 -0.03
CA ASP A 72 22.86 35.27 0.87
C ASP A 72 22.34 35.23 2.32
N GLY A 73 22.51 34.09 2.99
CA GLY A 73 22.27 33.93 4.43
C GLY A 73 20.81 33.79 4.86
N GLY A 74 20.35 32.55 5.05
CA GLY A 74 19.21 32.19 5.88
C GLY A 74 17.82 32.35 5.25
N THR A 75 17.00 31.30 5.36
CA THR A 75 15.54 31.46 5.41
C THR A 75 15.20 32.45 6.53
N VAL A 76 14.32 33.42 6.26
CA VAL A 76 14.00 34.51 7.19
C VAL A 76 13.63 33.92 8.56
N GLY A 77 14.52 34.07 9.55
CA GLY A 77 14.28 33.65 10.94
C GLY A 77 14.78 32.26 11.35
N TYR A 78 15.30 31.42 10.44
CA TYR A 78 15.88 30.13 10.84
C TYR A 78 17.32 30.31 11.34
N THR A 79 17.60 29.82 12.54
CA THR A 79 18.95 29.74 13.11
C THR A 79 19.10 28.44 13.86
N CYS A 80 20.21 27.73 13.62
CA CYS A 80 20.57 26.51 14.34
C CYS A 80 22.02 26.60 14.75
N ASP A 81 22.29 26.47 16.05
CA ASP A 81 23.64 26.43 16.59
C ASP A 81 24.10 24.96 16.69
N PRO A 82 25.03 24.50 15.82
CA PRO A 82 25.52 23.12 15.84
C PRO A 82 26.35 22.79 17.09
N THR A 83 26.73 23.78 17.90
CA THR A 83 27.40 23.55 19.19
C THR A 83 26.42 23.17 20.30
N VAL A 84 25.14 23.51 20.13
CA VAL A 84 24.03 23.20 21.04
C VAL A 84 23.21 22.01 20.52
N CYS A 85 22.82 22.05 19.25
CA CYS A 85 22.07 20.99 18.58
C CYS A 85 23.03 19.86 18.16
N LYS A 86 23.09 18.81 19.00
CA LYS A 86 24.04 17.70 18.85
C LYS A 86 23.35 16.35 18.83
N LEU A 87 23.91 15.46 18.02
CA LEU A 87 23.55 14.04 17.98
C LEU A 87 23.75 13.40 19.36
N PRO A 88 22.94 12.38 19.73
CA PRO A 88 21.94 11.73 18.88
C PRO A 88 20.57 12.44 18.80
N ASN A 89 20.33 13.46 19.64
CA ASN A 89 18.98 13.99 19.83
C ASN A 89 18.60 15.14 18.89
N CYS A 90 19.60 15.85 18.34
CA CYS A 90 19.37 17.02 17.50
C CYS A 90 20.43 17.08 16.41
N PHE A 91 20.03 17.42 15.18
CA PHE A 91 20.99 17.68 14.10
C PHE A 91 20.55 18.90 13.30
N CYS A 92 21.46 19.87 13.16
CA CYS A 92 21.21 21.02 12.29
C CYS A 92 21.26 20.58 10.82
N PRO A 93 20.40 21.14 9.96
CA PRO A 93 20.47 20.98 8.51
C PRO A 93 21.88 21.25 8.00
N SER A 94 22.45 20.25 7.35
CA SER A 94 23.79 20.29 6.78
C SER A 94 23.83 19.47 5.52
N ARG A 95 24.50 19.98 4.49
CA ARG A 95 24.82 19.16 3.32
C ARG A 95 26.02 18.25 3.58
N MET A 96 26.87 18.58 4.54
CA MET A 96 28.00 17.73 4.90
C MET A 96 27.53 16.53 5.74
N PRO A 97 28.14 15.34 5.55
CA PRO A 97 27.83 14.14 6.32
C PRO A 97 27.81 14.38 7.84
N PRO A 98 26.91 13.71 8.57
CA PRO A 98 26.85 13.81 10.03
C PRO A 98 28.12 13.22 10.69
N GLY A 99 28.36 13.60 11.94
CA GLY A 99 29.49 13.09 12.74
C GLY A 99 30.88 13.58 12.30
N GLY A 100 30.96 14.56 11.39
CA GLY A 100 32.23 15.09 10.89
C GLY A 100 32.98 14.15 9.94
N LEU A 101 32.29 13.17 9.36
CA LEU A 101 32.86 12.27 8.38
C LEU A 101 33.28 13.03 7.10
N SER A 102 34.43 12.68 6.55
CA SER A 102 34.77 13.08 5.18
C SER A 102 33.82 12.40 4.20
N VAL A 103 33.44 13.09 3.12
CA VAL A 103 32.59 12.54 2.05
C VAL A 103 33.08 11.17 1.56
N SER A 104 34.39 11.01 1.34
CA SER A 104 34.99 9.75 0.86
C SER A 104 34.90 8.58 1.84
N ASN A 105 34.72 8.85 3.14
CA ASN A 105 34.56 7.82 4.17
C ASN A 105 33.07 7.63 4.58
N THR A 106 32.15 8.32 3.91
CA THR A 106 30.72 8.26 4.25
C THR A 106 30.04 7.18 3.41
N PRO A 107 29.34 6.21 4.02
CA PRO A 107 28.52 5.24 3.28
C PRO A 107 27.47 5.96 2.42
N GLN A 108 27.24 5.47 1.20
CA GLN A 108 26.08 5.92 0.43
C GLN A 108 24.87 5.08 0.81
N PHE A 109 23.81 5.75 1.25
CA PHE A 109 22.53 5.11 1.53
C PHE A 109 21.57 5.33 0.37
N VAL A 110 20.79 4.30 0.06
CA VAL A 110 19.63 4.34 -0.83
C VAL A 110 18.42 3.88 -0.04
N LEU A 111 17.37 4.70 -0.03
CA LEU A 111 16.14 4.46 0.70
C LEU A 111 15.06 4.03 -0.30
N LEU A 112 14.78 2.73 -0.35
CA LEU A 112 13.68 2.18 -1.15
C LEU A 112 12.40 2.19 -0.31
N THR A 113 11.35 2.84 -0.79
CA THR A 113 10.09 2.94 -0.04
C THR A 113 8.88 2.61 -0.89
N PHE A 114 7.89 1.98 -0.27
CA PHE A 114 6.61 1.68 -0.89
C PHE A 114 5.48 2.33 -0.11
N ASP A 115 4.66 3.11 -0.80
CA ASP A 115 3.49 3.75 -0.21
C ASP A 115 2.23 2.92 -0.51
N ASP A 116 1.17 3.17 0.26
CA ASP A 116 -0.17 2.58 0.16
C ASP A 116 -0.34 1.14 0.70
N ALA A 117 -1.48 0.55 0.34
CA ALA A 117 -1.95 -0.71 0.86
C ALA A 117 -1.05 -1.89 0.45
N VAL A 118 -0.74 -2.73 1.43
CA VAL A 118 -0.04 -4.01 1.22
C VAL A 118 -1.09 -5.08 1.02
N ASN A 119 -1.15 -5.69 -0.16
CA ASN A 119 -2.11 -6.74 -0.48
C ASN A 119 -1.53 -7.75 -1.46
N THR A 120 -2.32 -8.73 -1.87
CA THR A 120 -1.92 -9.82 -2.75
C THR A 120 -1.45 -9.38 -4.15
N VAL A 121 -1.75 -8.13 -4.55
CA VAL A 121 -1.26 -7.54 -5.81
C VAL A 121 0.06 -6.78 -5.58
N THR A 122 0.13 -5.97 -4.53
CA THR A 122 1.27 -5.06 -4.31
C THR A 122 2.46 -5.72 -3.62
N TYR A 123 2.21 -6.71 -2.76
CA TYR A 123 3.23 -7.47 -2.04
C TYR A 123 4.24 -8.17 -2.97
N PRO A 124 3.84 -8.99 -3.97
CA PRO A 124 4.80 -9.68 -4.83
C PRO A 124 5.65 -8.72 -5.67
N LEU A 125 5.10 -7.58 -6.09
CA LEU A 125 5.82 -6.58 -6.89
C LEU A 125 6.92 -5.89 -6.08
N SER A 126 6.57 -5.42 -4.88
CA SER A 126 7.52 -4.73 -4.00
C SER A 126 8.60 -5.66 -3.46
N THR A 127 8.26 -6.90 -3.09
CA THR A 127 9.23 -7.86 -2.57
C THR A 127 10.19 -8.38 -3.65
N ALA A 128 9.77 -8.46 -4.92
CA ALA A 128 10.61 -8.89 -6.04
C ALA A 128 11.85 -8.02 -6.27
N VAL A 129 11.86 -6.77 -5.78
CA VAL A 129 12.99 -5.84 -5.88
C VAL A 129 13.78 -5.70 -4.60
N THR A 130 13.51 -6.51 -3.55
CA THR A 130 14.20 -6.46 -2.24
C THR A 130 15.09 -7.68 -1.96
N THR A 131 15.39 -8.48 -2.97
CA THR A 131 16.09 -9.77 -2.83
C THR A 131 17.62 -9.67 -2.75
N SER A 132 18.19 -8.50 -3.10
CA SER A 132 19.63 -8.26 -3.07
C SER A 132 20.19 -8.14 -1.64
N LYS A 133 21.51 -8.21 -1.48
CA LYS A 133 22.18 -8.19 -0.16
C LYS A 133 23.10 -6.99 0.02
N ASN A 134 23.03 -6.29 1.15
CA ASN A 134 23.99 -5.25 1.53
C ASN A 134 25.43 -5.79 1.67
N PRO A 135 26.45 -4.91 1.73
CA PRO A 135 27.86 -5.33 1.75
C PRO A 135 28.26 -6.24 2.91
N ASN A 136 27.53 -6.23 4.02
CA ASN A 136 27.71 -7.16 5.14
C ASN A 136 27.02 -8.53 4.94
N GLY A 137 26.37 -8.76 3.80
CA GLY A 137 25.69 -10.01 3.47
C GLY A 137 24.24 -10.11 3.97
N CYS A 138 23.75 -9.11 4.70
CA CYS A 138 22.33 -9.02 5.08
C CYS A 138 21.48 -8.73 3.84
N ARG A 139 20.22 -9.18 3.82
CA ARG A 139 19.28 -8.72 2.79
C ARG A 139 19.17 -7.20 2.87
N MET A 140 18.93 -6.55 1.74
CA MET A 140 18.53 -5.15 1.79
C MET A 140 17.08 -5.02 2.24
N ASP A 141 16.80 -3.90 2.89
CA ASP A 141 15.49 -3.61 3.44
C ASP A 141 14.89 -2.35 2.83
N ALA A 142 13.57 -2.25 2.94
CA ALA A 142 12.76 -1.17 2.41
C ALA A 142 11.81 -0.69 3.52
N THR A 143 11.28 0.53 3.35
CA THR A 143 10.30 1.12 4.26
C THR A 143 8.94 1.16 3.60
N TYR A 144 7.92 0.60 4.25
CA TYR A 144 6.54 0.56 3.76
C TYR A 144 5.70 1.57 4.53
N TYR A 145 5.25 2.63 3.86
CA TYR A 145 4.28 3.58 4.41
C TYR A 145 2.88 3.04 4.13
N VAL A 146 2.30 2.37 5.12
CA VAL A 146 1.08 1.58 4.92
C VAL A 146 -0.17 2.40 5.23
N SER A 147 -1.11 2.40 4.29
CA SER A 147 -2.49 2.83 4.52
C SER A 147 -3.36 1.61 4.84
N THR A 148 -4.27 1.70 5.82
CA THR A 148 -4.97 0.50 6.32
C THR A 148 -6.10 0.02 5.40
N MET A 149 -6.67 0.91 4.59
CA MET A 149 -7.72 0.54 3.66
C MET A 149 -7.16 -0.42 2.60
N TYR A 150 -7.83 -1.56 2.36
CA TYR A 150 -7.39 -2.62 1.44
C TYR A 150 -6.08 -3.32 1.81
N THR A 151 -5.53 -3.08 3.01
CA THR A 151 -4.33 -3.77 3.48
C THR A 151 -4.68 -5.14 4.03
N ASP A 152 -3.88 -6.13 3.63
CA ASP A 152 -3.81 -7.44 4.23
C ASP A 152 -2.78 -7.39 5.37
N TYR A 153 -3.28 -7.56 6.60
CA TYR A 153 -2.46 -7.36 7.79
C TYR A 153 -1.44 -8.48 8.01
N HIS A 154 -1.70 -9.70 7.51
CA HIS A 154 -0.73 -10.79 7.54
C HIS A 154 0.45 -10.51 6.62
N LEU A 155 0.21 -9.97 5.42
CA LEU A 155 1.30 -9.56 4.52
C LEU A 155 2.17 -8.46 5.14
N VAL A 156 1.59 -7.52 5.90
CA VAL A 156 2.36 -6.52 6.67
C VAL A 156 3.21 -7.19 7.75
N GLN A 157 2.69 -8.20 8.44
CA GLN A 157 3.45 -8.98 9.43
C GLN A 157 4.64 -9.68 8.77
N MET A 158 4.44 -10.30 7.60
CA MET A 158 5.50 -10.94 6.82
C MET A 158 6.58 -9.94 6.40
N LEU A 159 6.21 -8.73 5.95
CA LEU A 159 7.18 -7.69 5.62
C LEU A 159 8.04 -7.30 6.85
N LYS A 160 7.41 -7.08 8.01
CA LYS A 160 8.15 -6.77 9.24
C LYS A 160 9.04 -7.93 9.69
N ALA A 161 8.54 -9.16 9.62
CA ALA A 161 9.28 -10.36 9.96
C ALA A 161 10.47 -10.59 9.03
N ALA A 162 10.33 -10.25 7.75
CA ALA A 162 11.43 -10.27 6.81
C ALA A 162 12.56 -9.36 7.31
N GLY A 163 12.25 -8.16 7.81
CA GLY A 163 13.22 -7.14 8.25
C GLY A 163 12.89 -5.73 7.76
N HIS A 164 11.84 -5.59 6.94
CA HIS A 164 11.42 -4.30 6.41
C HIS A 164 10.82 -3.41 7.51
N GLU A 165 10.88 -2.11 7.29
CA GLU A 165 10.26 -1.12 8.17
C GLU A 165 8.79 -0.92 7.78
N ILE A 166 7.92 -0.84 8.78
CA ILE A 166 6.51 -0.48 8.61
C ILE A 166 6.30 0.90 9.23
N ALA A 167 5.79 1.83 8.45
CA ALA A 167 5.53 3.22 8.79
C ALA A 167 4.08 3.60 8.45
N ILE A 168 3.63 4.74 8.98
CA ILE A 168 2.23 5.19 8.90
C ILE A 168 1.99 5.96 7.60
N HIS A 169 0.94 5.57 6.87
CA HIS A 169 0.37 6.34 5.76
C HIS A 169 -1.14 6.57 5.91
N THR A 170 -1.59 6.76 7.16
CA THR A 170 -2.99 7.02 7.59
C THR A 170 -3.95 5.84 7.40
N MET A 171 -5.20 5.97 7.85
CA MET A 171 -6.17 4.88 7.70
C MET A 171 -6.83 4.90 6.33
N THR A 172 -7.33 6.07 5.93
CA THR A 172 -8.16 6.23 4.72
C THR A 172 -7.50 7.04 3.61
N HIS A 173 -6.21 7.33 3.76
CA HIS A 173 -5.40 8.07 2.80
C HIS A 173 -5.83 9.55 2.55
N PRO A 174 -6.25 10.35 3.56
CA PRO A 174 -6.50 11.77 3.35
C PRO A 174 -5.23 12.62 3.47
N GLY A 175 -5.14 13.69 2.67
CA GLY A 175 -4.17 14.76 2.93
C GLY A 175 -4.52 15.53 4.21
N ASN A 176 -3.53 16.23 4.79
CA ASN A 176 -3.70 17.03 6.02
C ASN A 176 -4.29 16.21 7.19
N ALA A 177 -3.87 14.95 7.31
CA ALA A 177 -4.43 14.00 8.25
C ALA A 177 -4.30 14.45 9.72
N GLY A 178 -5.35 14.13 10.49
CA GLY A 178 -5.46 14.40 11.91
C GLY A 178 -5.07 13.19 12.79
N LEU A 179 -5.33 13.33 14.10
CA LEU A 179 -5.00 12.33 15.12
C LEU A 179 -5.65 10.97 14.86
N ASP A 180 -6.93 10.97 14.48
CA ASP A 180 -7.74 9.78 14.20
C ASP A 180 -7.18 8.96 13.04
N GLU A 181 -6.73 9.62 11.98
CA GLU A 181 -6.10 8.99 10.82
C GLU A 181 -4.70 8.43 11.13
N ILE A 182 -3.86 9.21 11.81
CA ILE A 182 -2.46 8.85 12.04
C ILE A 182 -2.34 7.80 13.16
N ASP A 183 -2.92 8.08 14.33
CA ASP A 183 -2.88 7.15 15.47
C ASP A 183 -3.79 5.93 15.24
N GLY A 184 -4.90 6.12 14.52
CA GLY A 184 -5.79 5.02 14.14
C GLY A 184 -5.08 4.00 13.25
N CYS A 185 -4.29 4.46 12.27
CA CYS A 185 -3.47 3.60 11.43
C CYS A 185 -2.47 2.79 12.26
N ARG A 186 -1.71 3.47 13.13
CA ARG A 186 -0.76 2.80 14.05
C ARG A 186 -1.45 1.75 14.93
N LYS A 187 -2.63 2.08 15.48
CA LYS A 187 -3.42 1.16 16.31
C LYS A 187 -3.91 -0.06 15.53
N ALA A 188 -4.40 0.13 14.32
CA ALA A 188 -4.89 -0.96 13.47
C ALA A 188 -3.75 -1.89 13.03
N LEU A 189 -2.64 -1.34 12.53
CA LEU A 189 -1.45 -2.13 12.16
C LEU A 189 -0.92 -2.94 13.36
N ARG A 190 -0.88 -2.34 14.55
CA ARG A 190 -0.51 -3.05 15.78
C ARG A 190 -1.47 -4.18 16.11
N ALA A 191 -2.78 -3.92 16.08
CA ALA A 191 -3.79 -4.87 16.50
C ALA A 191 -3.93 -6.07 15.54
N PHE A 192 -3.83 -5.82 14.23
CA PHE A 192 -4.14 -6.81 13.21
C PHE A 192 -2.91 -7.41 12.52
N SER A 193 -1.75 -6.75 12.56
CA SER A 193 -0.48 -7.31 12.06
C SER A 193 0.48 -7.71 13.18
N GLY A 194 0.22 -7.34 14.43
CA GLY A 194 1.13 -7.58 15.55
C GLY A 194 2.44 -6.80 15.46
N VAL A 195 2.49 -5.78 14.61
CA VAL A 195 3.68 -4.97 14.40
C VAL A 195 3.72 -3.85 15.45
N ASP A 196 4.74 -3.89 16.30
CA ASP A 196 5.06 -2.85 17.27
C ASP A 196 6.17 -1.93 16.75
N GLY A 197 6.44 -0.83 17.46
CA GLY A 197 7.56 0.06 17.16
C GLY A 197 7.39 0.91 15.89
N ILE A 198 6.15 1.13 15.44
CA ILE A 198 5.86 1.95 14.25
C ILE A 198 6.14 3.44 14.57
N THR A 199 7.24 3.96 14.07
CA THR A 199 7.75 5.30 14.39
C THR A 199 7.88 6.25 13.21
N GLY A 200 7.71 5.77 11.98
CA GLY A 200 7.77 6.58 10.76
C GLY A 200 6.40 7.07 10.30
N PHE A 201 6.39 8.20 9.61
CA PHE A 201 5.19 8.76 8.97
C PHE A 201 5.51 9.36 7.60
N ARG A 202 4.57 9.22 6.67
CA ARG A 202 4.50 9.99 5.42
C ARG A 202 3.05 10.41 5.19
N ALA A 203 2.83 11.67 4.84
CA ALA A 203 1.51 12.22 4.57
C ALA A 203 1.02 11.78 3.17
N PRO A 204 -0.24 11.31 3.05
CA PRO A 204 -0.88 11.07 1.77
C PRO A 204 -0.77 12.28 0.84
N TYR A 205 -0.47 12.03 -0.43
CA TYR A 205 -0.23 13.06 -1.47
C TYR A 205 0.87 14.07 -1.12
N LEU A 206 1.69 13.78 -0.12
CA LEU A 206 2.68 14.72 0.45
C LEU A 206 2.02 16.02 0.97
N GLN A 207 0.75 15.94 1.36
CA GLN A 207 -0.04 17.07 1.85
C GLN A 207 -0.13 17.06 3.36
N TYR A 208 0.52 18.04 3.98
CA TYR A 208 0.59 18.20 5.42
C TYR A 208 0.43 19.67 5.80
N ASN A 209 0.09 19.90 7.08
CA ASN A 209 0.03 21.24 7.66
C ASN A 209 0.55 21.23 9.10
N MET A 210 0.51 22.39 9.76
CA MET A 210 0.96 22.54 11.14
C MET A 210 0.16 21.72 12.17
N SER A 211 -1.08 21.32 11.86
CA SER A 211 -1.85 20.39 12.70
C SER A 211 -1.31 18.97 12.55
N THR A 212 -0.95 18.54 11.34
CA THR A 212 -0.31 17.25 11.09
C THR A 212 0.97 17.13 11.92
N TYR A 213 1.89 18.10 11.84
CA TYR A 213 3.12 18.07 12.65
C TYR A 213 2.87 18.10 14.16
N GLN A 214 1.84 18.83 14.63
CA GLN A 214 1.45 18.79 16.04
C GLN A 214 1.03 17.39 16.46
N VAL A 215 0.24 16.69 15.64
CA VAL A 215 -0.13 15.29 15.90
C VAL A 215 1.10 14.39 15.94
N LEU A 216 2.04 14.54 15.02
CA LEU A 216 3.29 13.76 15.03
C LEU A 216 4.08 13.96 16.33
N GLN A 217 4.21 15.21 16.78
CA GLN A 217 4.85 15.56 18.05
C GLN A 217 4.13 14.94 19.26
N ASP A 218 2.80 15.06 19.33
CA ASP A 218 1.99 14.55 20.45
C ASP A 218 2.05 13.02 20.53
N LEU A 219 2.06 12.35 19.37
CA LEU A 219 2.19 10.90 19.25
C LEU A 219 3.62 10.38 19.38
N LYS A 220 4.61 11.29 19.48
CA LYS A 220 6.05 11.00 19.51
C LYS A 220 6.49 10.15 18.32
N ILE A 221 5.98 10.45 17.14
CA ILE A 221 6.50 9.91 15.88
C ILE A 221 7.96 10.36 15.74
N LEU A 222 8.85 9.44 15.37
CA LEU A 222 10.28 9.70 15.30
C LEU A 222 10.61 10.61 14.14
N TYR A 223 10.01 10.36 12.97
CA TYR A 223 10.33 11.09 11.76
C TYR A 223 9.14 11.26 10.82
N ASP A 224 9.19 12.36 10.07
CA ASP A 224 8.38 12.62 8.88
C ASP A 224 9.25 12.50 7.62
N CYS A 225 8.68 11.93 6.56
CA CYS A 225 9.31 11.84 5.25
C CYS A 225 8.29 12.27 4.18
N SER A 226 7.78 13.49 4.29
CA SER A 226 6.72 14.00 3.42
C SER A 226 7.15 15.17 2.54
N ASN A 227 8.30 15.80 2.79
CA ASN A 227 8.67 17.02 2.08
C ASN A 227 9.61 16.75 0.89
N PRO A 228 9.18 17.00 -0.37
CA PRO A 228 10.05 17.00 -1.53
C PRO A 228 11.20 18.01 -1.36
N ALA A 229 12.37 17.66 -1.89
CA ALA A 229 13.52 18.55 -1.85
C ALA A 229 14.47 18.33 -3.04
N ASP A 230 15.05 19.42 -3.55
CA ASP A 230 16.07 19.35 -4.60
C ASP A 230 17.37 18.70 -4.05
N PRO A 231 17.82 17.53 -4.56
CA PRO A 231 19.02 16.84 -4.08
C PRO A 231 20.29 17.68 -4.14
N ARG A 232 20.32 18.69 -5.02
CA ARG A 232 21.47 19.58 -5.25
C ARG A 232 21.57 20.68 -4.21
N THR A 233 20.58 20.87 -3.34
CA THR A 233 20.59 21.90 -2.30
C THR A 233 20.13 21.39 -0.94
N ALA A 234 19.34 20.32 -0.90
CA ALA A 234 18.79 19.76 0.31
C ALA A 234 19.88 19.23 1.27
N PRO A 235 19.66 19.36 2.59
CA PRO A 235 20.55 18.82 3.62
C PRO A 235 20.37 17.30 3.74
N TRP A 236 21.26 16.65 4.51
CA TRP A 236 20.98 15.38 5.17
C TRP A 236 19.74 15.50 6.09
N PRO A 237 19.12 14.37 6.50
CA PRO A 237 18.08 14.39 7.52
C PRO A 237 18.50 15.20 8.75
N PHE A 238 17.54 15.88 9.38
CA PHE A 238 17.79 16.82 10.46
C PHE A 238 16.59 16.86 11.39
N THR A 239 16.68 17.59 12.50
CA THR A 239 15.55 17.70 13.43
C THR A 239 14.90 19.08 13.43
N TYR A 240 13.60 19.12 13.67
CA TYR A 240 12.81 20.35 13.75
C TYR A 240 12.94 21.09 15.10
N ASP A 241 13.93 20.76 15.94
CA ASP A 241 14.27 21.46 17.19
C ASP A 241 14.46 22.97 17.00
N ASN A 242 14.95 23.38 15.84
CA ASN A 242 15.20 24.78 15.50
C ASN A 242 14.21 25.33 14.46
N GLY A 243 13.15 24.59 14.16
CA GLY A 243 12.12 24.96 13.19
C GLY A 243 12.45 24.53 11.76
N PHE A 244 11.73 25.09 10.79
CA PHE A 244 11.80 24.69 9.39
C PHE A 244 12.89 25.47 8.63
N PRO A 245 13.90 24.79 8.06
CA PRO A 245 15.02 25.46 7.40
C PRO A 245 14.77 25.83 5.94
N TYR A 246 13.67 25.38 5.34
CA TYR A 246 13.29 25.63 3.95
C TYR A 246 11.81 25.99 3.84
N VAL A 247 11.43 26.47 2.66
CA VAL A 247 10.04 26.70 2.27
C VAL A 247 9.40 25.36 1.93
N CYS A 248 8.26 25.03 2.52
CA CYS A 248 7.55 23.81 2.21
C CYS A 248 6.92 23.88 0.82
N GLU A 249 7.13 22.84 0.00
CA GLU A 249 6.73 22.86 -1.41
C GLU A 249 5.24 22.55 -1.63
N THR A 250 4.68 21.66 -0.81
CA THR A 250 3.33 21.11 -0.97
C THR A 250 2.38 21.40 0.20
N GLY A 251 2.91 21.82 1.36
CA GLY A 251 2.17 22.05 2.61
C GLY A 251 2.23 23.50 3.14
N ASP A 252 1.53 23.73 4.27
CA ASP A 252 1.60 24.99 5.01
C ASP A 252 2.54 24.85 6.21
N CYS A 253 3.62 25.64 6.18
CA CYS A 253 4.66 25.61 7.21
C CYS A 253 4.80 26.98 7.87
N ASP A 254 4.51 27.00 9.17
CA ASP A 254 4.88 28.11 10.03
C ASP A 254 6.35 27.94 10.44
N TYR A 255 7.22 28.72 9.81
CA TYR A 255 8.67 28.70 10.02
C TYR A 255 9.10 29.06 11.45
N THR A 256 8.20 29.59 12.27
CA THR A 256 8.48 29.93 13.67
C THR A 256 8.23 28.76 14.63
N ARG A 257 7.43 27.77 14.22
CA ARG A 257 7.14 26.60 15.06
C ARG A 257 8.31 25.63 15.07
N LYS A 258 8.46 24.97 16.21
CA LYS A 258 9.51 23.99 16.49
C LYS A 258 8.86 22.69 16.91
N PHE A 259 9.44 21.58 16.47
CA PHE A 259 9.02 20.23 16.84
C PHE A 259 10.24 19.45 17.34
N PRO A 260 10.70 19.71 18.59
CA PRO A 260 11.91 19.10 19.12
C PRO A 260 11.87 17.58 19.10
N GLY A 261 12.94 16.97 18.61
CA GLY A 261 13.09 15.52 18.49
C GLY A 261 12.37 14.87 17.29
N LEU A 262 11.53 15.61 16.55
CA LEU A 262 10.96 15.12 15.29
C LEU A 262 12.01 15.28 14.19
N TRP A 263 12.38 14.17 13.56
CA TRP A 263 13.26 14.16 12.41
C TRP A 263 12.50 14.44 11.12
N GLU A 264 13.14 15.20 10.23
CA GLU A 264 12.80 15.25 8.82
C GLU A 264 13.75 14.34 8.05
N VAL A 265 13.19 13.52 7.17
CA VAL A 265 13.92 12.83 6.12
C VAL A 265 13.48 13.41 4.77
N PRO A 266 14.26 14.33 4.16
CA PRO A 266 13.86 14.99 2.94
C PRO A 266 13.64 13.99 1.79
N MET A 267 12.55 14.18 1.04
CA MET A 267 12.26 13.37 -0.15
C MET A 267 13.00 13.95 -1.36
N TYR A 268 14.24 13.52 -1.55
CA TYR A 268 15.06 14.00 -2.66
C TYR A 268 14.43 13.66 -4.02
N SER A 269 14.13 14.69 -4.81
CA SER A 269 13.59 14.53 -6.17
C SER A 269 14.62 13.96 -7.14
N LEU A 270 14.16 13.29 -8.20
CA LEU A 270 14.99 12.95 -9.35
C LEU A 270 15.13 14.17 -10.27
N VAL A 271 16.35 14.42 -10.76
CA VAL A 271 16.68 15.48 -11.72
C VAL A 271 16.91 14.87 -13.09
N ASP A 272 16.31 15.45 -14.13
CA ASP A 272 16.56 15.06 -15.52
C ASP A 272 17.88 15.68 -16.00
N GLN A 273 18.85 14.83 -16.36
CA GLN A 273 20.16 15.24 -16.82
C GLN A 273 20.11 16.16 -18.04
N SER A 274 19.16 15.94 -18.96
CA SER A 274 19.11 16.65 -20.24
C SER A 274 18.65 18.09 -20.08
N THR A 275 17.76 18.34 -19.13
CA THR A 275 17.20 19.67 -18.85
C THR A 275 17.84 20.33 -17.63
N GLY A 276 18.47 19.56 -16.75
CA GLY A 276 18.95 20.02 -15.44
C GLY A 276 17.82 20.40 -14.48
N MET A 277 16.58 20.04 -14.80
CA MET A 277 15.39 20.37 -14.01
C MET A 277 14.99 19.19 -13.13
N GLU A 278 14.36 19.47 -11.98
CA GLU A 278 13.67 18.42 -11.23
C GLU A 278 12.60 17.78 -12.12
N TYR A 279 12.60 16.45 -12.15
CA TYR A 279 11.78 15.61 -13.00
C TYR A 279 10.54 15.12 -12.25
N THR A 280 10.76 14.41 -11.15
CA THR A 280 9.70 13.93 -10.25
C THR A 280 10.28 13.57 -8.89
N VAL A 281 9.45 13.63 -7.85
CA VAL A 281 9.79 13.06 -6.54
C VAL A 281 9.53 11.56 -6.52
N MET A 282 8.38 11.11 -7.02
CA MET A 282 7.88 9.74 -6.89
C MET A 282 7.42 9.22 -8.24
N ASP A 283 7.40 7.90 -8.41
CA ASP A 283 6.84 7.21 -9.59
C ASP A 283 7.25 7.81 -10.94
N PRO A 284 8.56 7.84 -11.26
CA PRO A 284 9.03 8.52 -12.45
C PRO A 284 8.37 7.94 -13.72
N PRO A 285 7.70 8.76 -14.53
CA PRO A 285 7.18 8.31 -15.81
C PRO A 285 8.31 8.11 -16.82
N GLY A 286 8.05 7.36 -17.87
CA GLY A 286 9.01 7.17 -18.97
C GLY A 286 9.23 5.72 -19.35
N THR A 287 10.02 5.53 -20.40
CA THR A 287 10.43 4.21 -20.88
C THR A 287 11.51 3.61 -19.97
N PRO A 288 11.63 2.28 -19.89
CA PRO A 288 12.69 1.64 -19.10
C PRO A 288 14.10 2.17 -19.41
N ALA A 289 14.42 2.40 -20.69
CA ALA A 289 15.72 2.93 -21.09
C ALA A 289 15.99 4.34 -20.52
N PHE A 290 15.00 5.23 -20.56
CA PHE A 290 15.13 6.58 -19.99
C PHE A 290 15.22 6.52 -18.46
N LEU A 291 14.38 5.72 -17.83
CA LEU A 291 14.36 5.55 -16.37
C LEU A 291 15.70 5.04 -15.84
N MET A 292 16.34 4.09 -16.51
CA MET A 292 17.67 3.61 -16.13
C MET A 292 18.70 4.75 -16.16
N GLN A 293 18.71 5.59 -17.21
CA GLN A 293 19.60 6.74 -17.31
C GLN A 293 19.31 7.78 -16.21
N LEU A 294 18.03 8.06 -15.95
CA LEU A 294 17.59 8.97 -14.91
C LEU A 294 18.09 8.51 -13.53
N LEU A 295 17.89 7.23 -13.18
CA LEU A 295 18.31 6.69 -11.90
C LEU A 295 19.84 6.69 -11.75
N GLN A 296 20.59 6.30 -12.79
CA GLN A 296 22.06 6.31 -12.78
C GLN A 296 22.63 7.72 -12.60
N TYR A 297 22.05 8.71 -13.28
CA TYR A 297 22.46 10.10 -13.12
C TYR A 297 22.21 10.61 -11.70
N ASN A 298 21.02 10.35 -11.15
CA ASN A 298 20.68 10.78 -9.80
C ASN A 298 21.51 10.07 -8.74
N PHE A 299 21.81 8.78 -8.90
CA PHE A 299 22.75 8.10 -7.99
C PHE A 299 24.10 8.81 -7.95
N LYS A 300 24.66 9.19 -9.10
CA LYS A 300 25.92 9.93 -9.17
C LYS A 300 25.82 11.30 -8.52
N LEU A 301 24.69 12.00 -8.65
CA LEU A 301 24.48 13.28 -7.95
C LEU A 301 24.66 13.15 -6.44
N HIS A 302 24.23 12.05 -5.84
CA HIS A 302 24.43 11.78 -4.40
C HIS A 302 25.84 11.26 -4.11
N TRP A 303 26.28 10.23 -4.85
CA TRP A 303 27.53 9.51 -4.64
C TRP A 303 28.78 10.39 -4.83
N GLU A 304 28.79 11.25 -5.84
CA GLU A 304 29.95 12.07 -6.20
C GLU A 304 29.98 13.42 -5.45
N SER A 305 28.92 13.77 -4.71
CA SER A 305 28.82 15.06 -4.01
C SER A 305 29.02 14.95 -2.49
N THR A 306 27.93 14.79 -1.74
CA THR A 306 27.89 14.91 -0.28
C THR A 306 27.38 13.65 0.40
N ARG A 307 27.10 12.61 -0.38
CA ARG A 307 26.56 11.32 0.07
C ARG A 307 25.21 11.40 0.77
N THR A 308 24.47 12.52 0.61
CA THR A 308 23.07 12.56 1.07
C THR A 308 22.34 11.32 0.57
N PRO A 309 21.41 10.75 1.35
CA PRO A 309 20.71 9.54 0.94
C PRO A 309 20.04 9.75 -0.43
N MET A 310 20.06 8.73 -1.28
CA MET A 310 19.23 8.74 -2.48
C MET A 310 17.88 8.11 -2.14
N GLY A 311 16.81 8.81 -2.49
CA GLY A 311 15.45 8.31 -2.37
C GLY A 311 14.99 7.54 -3.60
N LEU A 312 14.34 6.41 -3.38
CA LEU A 312 13.54 5.71 -4.38
C LEU A 312 12.12 5.56 -3.83
N TRP A 313 11.35 6.62 -3.96
CA TRP A 313 9.98 6.72 -3.47
C TRP A 313 9.02 6.20 -4.54
N MET A 314 8.23 5.19 -4.23
CA MET A 314 7.35 4.57 -5.23
C MET A 314 6.07 4.00 -4.65
N HIS A 315 5.02 3.94 -5.47
CA HIS A 315 3.89 3.06 -5.23
C HIS A 315 4.14 1.73 -5.94
N PRO A 316 3.79 0.57 -5.36
CA PRO A 316 3.87 -0.71 -6.06
C PRO A 316 3.06 -0.73 -7.38
N ALA A 317 2.01 0.08 -7.49
CA ALA A 317 1.25 0.26 -8.72
C ALA A 317 2.08 0.82 -9.89
N TRP A 318 3.20 1.50 -9.62
CA TRP A 318 4.11 1.98 -10.65
C TRP A 318 4.70 0.86 -11.50
N PHE A 319 4.89 -0.33 -10.93
CA PHE A 319 5.34 -1.50 -11.69
C PHE A 319 4.29 -1.98 -12.70
N LEU A 320 3.00 -1.83 -12.37
CA LEU A 320 1.88 -2.26 -13.21
C LEU A 320 1.63 -1.36 -14.43
N GLN A 321 2.18 -0.15 -14.42
CA GLN A 321 2.12 0.74 -15.58
C GLN A 321 2.96 0.22 -16.76
N ASP A 322 3.77 -0.82 -16.53
CA ASP A 322 4.51 -1.54 -17.54
C ASP A 322 4.04 -3.01 -17.55
N PRO A 323 3.17 -3.40 -18.50
CA PRO A 323 2.46 -4.69 -18.44
C PRO A 323 3.38 -5.91 -18.53
N ASP A 324 4.62 -5.74 -19.00
CA ASP A 324 5.62 -6.81 -19.06
C ASP A 324 6.46 -6.91 -17.76
N ASN A 325 6.16 -6.08 -16.74
CA ASN A 325 6.92 -5.93 -15.49
C ASN A 325 8.40 -5.52 -15.69
N ASP A 326 8.72 -4.89 -16.83
CA ASP A 326 10.08 -4.42 -17.16
C ASP A 326 10.63 -3.44 -16.11
N ARG A 327 9.75 -2.77 -15.35
CA ARG A 327 10.15 -1.88 -14.24
C ARG A 327 10.72 -2.61 -13.02
N VAL A 328 10.27 -3.84 -12.73
CA VAL A 328 10.89 -4.68 -11.68
C VAL A 328 12.29 -5.09 -12.10
N ALA A 329 12.44 -5.55 -13.34
CA ALA A 329 13.75 -5.91 -13.90
C ALA A 329 14.69 -4.69 -13.97
N LEU A 330 14.18 -3.53 -14.39
CA LEU A 330 14.91 -2.26 -14.41
C LEU A 330 15.45 -1.91 -13.03
N LEU A 331 14.62 -1.97 -11.99
CA LEU A 331 15.04 -1.59 -10.66
C LEU A 331 16.11 -2.55 -10.12
N ASN A 332 15.93 -3.85 -10.32
CA ASN A 332 16.96 -4.85 -10.01
C ASN A 332 18.28 -4.61 -10.77
N ASN A 333 18.20 -4.26 -12.06
CA ASN A 333 19.39 -3.91 -12.85
C ASN A 333 20.05 -2.62 -12.35
N PHE A 334 19.27 -1.62 -11.92
CA PHE A 334 19.81 -0.40 -11.32
C PHE A 334 20.50 -0.71 -9.99
N ILE A 335 19.88 -1.52 -9.13
CA ILE A 335 20.48 -1.97 -7.87
C ILE A 335 21.81 -2.68 -8.13
N GLN A 336 21.86 -3.60 -9.09
CA GLN A 336 23.11 -4.26 -9.47
C GLN A 336 24.14 -3.26 -9.98
N TRP A 337 23.73 -2.33 -10.84
CA TRP A 337 24.62 -1.30 -11.39
C TRP A 337 25.24 -0.42 -10.29
N THR A 338 24.49 0.00 -9.27
CA THR A 338 25.05 0.83 -8.19
C THR A 338 26.12 0.07 -7.40
N ARG A 339 25.96 -1.24 -7.22
CA ARG A 339 26.95 -2.09 -6.55
C ARG A 339 28.23 -2.18 -7.37
N ASP A 340 28.10 -2.46 -8.66
CA ASP A 340 29.26 -2.54 -9.56
C ASP A 340 29.99 -1.19 -9.63
N TYR A 341 29.23 -0.11 -9.77
CA TYR A 341 29.76 1.25 -9.89
C TYR A 341 30.49 1.73 -8.62
N THR A 342 30.04 1.29 -7.45
CA THR A 342 30.62 1.70 -6.15
C THR A 342 31.62 0.70 -5.57
N ASN A 343 31.93 -0.39 -6.28
CA ASN A 343 32.67 -1.52 -5.72
C ASN A 343 32.04 -2.05 -4.43
N ASN A 344 30.71 -2.22 -4.45
CA ASN A 344 29.86 -2.73 -3.38
C ASN A 344 29.93 -1.91 -2.07
N GLN A 345 29.94 -0.58 -2.18
CA GLN A 345 29.97 0.36 -1.05
C GLN A 345 28.64 1.10 -0.82
N VAL A 346 27.60 0.73 -1.57
CA VAL A 346 26.23 1.23 -1.43
C VAL A 346 25.42 0.37 -0.46
N TRP A 347 24.59 1.02 0.35
CA TRP A 347 23.75 0.40 1.37
C TRP A 347 22.28 0.73 1.09
N TYR A 348 21.47 -0.30 0.92
CA TYR A 348 20.03 -0.22 0.77
C TYR A 348 19.40 -0.54 2.12
N ILE A 349 18.94 0.49 2.81
CA ILE A 349 18.52 0.41 4.21
C ILE A 349 17.17 1.08 4.38
N THR A 350 16.50 0.79 5.49
CA THR A 350 15.26 1.47 5.86
C THR A 350 15.55 2.90 6.33
N VAL A 351 14.50 3.71 6.46
CA VAL A 351 14.60 5.06 6.99
C VAL A 351 14.95 5.04 8.48
N GLU A 352 14.36 4.11 9.26
CA GLU A 352 14.72 3.87 10.66
C GLU A 352 16.21 3.49 10.82
N GLU A 353 16.74 2.61 9.96
CA GLU A 353 18.16 2.25 9.94
C GLU A 353 19.05 3.45 9.63
N LEU A 354 18.66 4.30 8.67
CA LEU A 354 19.39 5.53 8.35
C LEU A 354 19.46 6.44 9.56
N LEU A 355 18.33 6.70 10.23
CA LEU A 355 18.30 7.58 11.40
C LEU A 355 19.08 6.98 12.57
N THR A 356 19.04 5.66 12.75
CA THR A 356 19.87 4.93 13.73
C THR A 356 21.36 5.14 13.45
N TRP A 357 21.79 5.05 12.18
CA TRP A 357 23.17 5.37 11.80
C TRP A 357 23.49 6.85 12.02
N MET A 358 22.59 7.76 11.68
CA MET A 358 22.80 9.21 11.85
C MET A 358 22.95 9.61 13.32
N GLN A 359 22.27 8.92 14.23
CA GLN A 359 22.42 9.14 15.67
C GLN A 359 23.81 8.76 16.19
N ASN A 360 24.51 7.84 15.52
CA ASN A 360 25.89 7.45 15.84
C ASN A 360 26.70 7.17 14.55
N PRO A 361 27.10 8.20 13.79
CA PRO A 361 27.67 8.02 12.47
C PRO A 361 29.02 7.31 12.50
N VAL A 362 29.16 6.28 11.67
CA VAL A 362 30.41 5.56 11.47
C VAL A 362 30.78 5.50 9.98
N GLY A 363 32.08 5.50 9.70
CA GLY A 363 32.60 5.44 8.34
C GLY A 363 32.46 4.09 7.66
N LEU A 364 32.86 4.03 6.39
CA LEU A 364 32.86 2.82 5.56
C LEU A 364 33.61 1.64 6.19
N ASP A 365 34.62 1.91 7.01
CA ASP A 365 35.43 0.92 7.71
C ASP A 365 34.67 0.19 8.83
N LYS A 366 33.61 0.80 9.37
CA LYS A 366 32.90 0.31 10.57
C LYS A 366 31.41 0.04 10.34
N ILE A 367 30.83 0.56 9.26
CA ILE A 367 29.39 0.46 8.97
C ILE A 367 28.88 -1.00 9.02
N GLY A 368 29.64 -1.97 8.52
CA GLY A 368 29.21 -3.38 8.52
C GLY A 368 29.00 -3.99 9.92
N THR A 369 29.52 -3.35 10.97
CA THR A 369 29.31 -3.74 12.39
C THR A 369 28.40 -2.79 13.15
N SER A 370 27.94 -1.70 12.50
CA SER A 370 27.02 -0.74 13.10
C SER A 370 25.72 -1.43 13.48
N PRO A 371 25.16 -1.21 14.69
CA PRO A 371 23.83 -1.68 15.06
C PRO A 371 22.73 -1.30 14.06
N ALA A 372 22.94 -0.22 13.30
CA ALA A 372 21.99 0.30 12.32
C ALA A 372 21.77 -0.58 11.09
N VAL A 373 22.66 -1.54 10.79
CA VAL A 373 22.57 -2.34 9.56
C VAL A 373 22.80 -3.84 9.82
N GLN A 374 22.67 -4.27 11.08
CA GLN A 374 22.88 -5.67 11.43
C GLN A 374 21.77 -6.53 10.85
N CYS A 375 22.12 -7.75 10.44
CA CYS A 375 21.12 -8.70 9.97
C CYS A 375 20.12 -8.95 11.11
N PRO A 376 18.80 -8.97 10.82
CA PRO A 376 17.82 -9.38 11.80
C PRO A 376 18.21 -10.74 12.39
N GLU A 377 18.18 -10.87 13.73
CA GLU A 377 18.43 -12.17 14.36
C GLU A 377 17.41 -13.18 13.85
N GLN A 378 17.90 -14.19 13.13
CA GLN A 378 17.09 -15.32 12.69
C GLN A 378 16.95 -16.29 13.86
N THR A 379 15.90 -16.15 14.64
CA THR A 379 15.50 -17.14 15.66
C THR A 379 14.81 -18.34 15.01
N VAL A 380 15.46 -18.97 14.03
CA VAL A 380 14.95 -20.22 13.43
C VAL A 380 15.47 -21.37 14.29
N GLY A 381 14.81 -21.61 15.41
CA GLY A 381 14.90 -22.92 16.06
C GLY A 381 14.28 -23.98 15.14
N PRO A 382 14.61 -25.28 15.28
CA PRO A 382 13.89 -26.35 14.61
C PRO A 382 12.49 -26.45 15.23
N VAL A 383 11.59 -25.53 14.87
CA VAL A 383 10.20 -25.58 15.30
C VAL A 383 9.47 -26.45 14.28
N THR A 384 9.00 -27.62 14.71
CA THR A 384 8.17 -28.50 13.86
C THR A 384 6.73 -27.99 13.72
N LYS A 385 6.45 -26.77 14.18
CA LYS A 385 5.11 -26.19 14.29
C LYS A 385 5.20 -24.70 13.97
N GLU A 386 4.33 -24.26 13.06
CA GLU A 386 4.17 -22.83 12.78
C GLU A 386 3.78 -22.04 14.03
N THR A 387 4.33 -20.84 14.13
CA THR A 387 3.92 -19.80 15.06
C THR A 387 3.54 -18.59 14.25
N CYS A 388 2.42 -17.93 14.53
CA CYS A 388 2.11 -16.74 13.75
C CYS A 388 3.04 -15.57 14.08
N ASN A 389 4.10 -15.47 13.30
CA ASN A 389 5.16 -14.49 13.45
C ASN A 389 5.58 -13.90 12.08
N GLY A 390 4.91 -14.27 10.97
CA GLY A 390 5.26 -13.83 9.62
C GLY A 390 6.46 -14.56 9.02
N ARG A 391 6.89 -15.70 9.57
CA ARG A 391 8.01 -16.52 9.10
C ARG A 391 7.53 -17.93 8.75
N ASP A 392 8.22 -18.55 7.81
CA ASP A 392 8.10 -19.99 7.54
C ASP A 392 8.97 -20.74 8.54
N ASP A 393 8.42 -21.04 9.72
CA ASP A 393 9.16 -21.62 10.85
C ASP A 393 9.60 -23.05 10.55
N ASN A 394 8.77 -23.82 9.84
CA ASN A 394 9.04 -25.21 9.48
C ASN A 394 9.76 -25.40 8.12
N GLN A 395 10.00 -24.31 7.39
CA GLN A 395 10.73 -24.27 6.10
C GLN A 395 10.07 -25.07 4.97
N ASN A 396 8.73 -25.13 4.93
CA ASN A 396 8.00 -25.85 3.88
C ASN A 396 7.60 -24.96 2.68
N GLY A 397 7.97 -23.68 2.70
CA GLY A 397 7.64 -22.69 1.68
C GLY A 397 6.29 -22.00 1.88
N GLN A 398 5.61 -22.24 2.99
CA GLN A 398 4.38 -21.57 3.41
C GLN A 398 4.64 -20.84 4.73
N THR A 399 4.04 -19.67 4.90
CA THR A 399 4.23 -18.84 6.09
C THR A 399 2.97 -18.85 6.91
N ASP A 400 3.07 -19.22 8.18
CA ASP A 400 1.98 -19.25 9.14
C ASP A 400 0.77 -20.10 8.68
N GLU A 401 0.99 -21.17 7.90
CA GLU A 401 -0.09 -21.95 7.33
C GLU A 401 -0.97 -22.61 8.41
N GLY A 402 -2.29 -22.49 8.24
CA GLY A 402 -3.25 -22.98 9.22
C GLY A 402 -3.38 -22.12 10.48
N LEU A 403 -2.67 -21.00 10.59
CA LEU A 403 -2.79 -20.02 11.68
C LEU A 403 -3.46 -18.71 11.27
N THR A 404 -3.45 -18.39 9.98
CA THR A 404 -4.08 -17.18 9.46
C THR A 404 -5.61 -17.32 9.42
N ILE A 405 -6.27 -16.20 9.70
CA ILE A 405 -7.72 -16.05 9.67
C ILE A 405 -8.06 -15.03 8.59
N ARG A 406 -8.88 -15.44 7.62
CA ARG A 406 -9.38 -14.53 6.59
C ARG A 406 -10.60 -13.77 7.09
N CYS A 407 -10.44 -12.47 7.26
CA CYS A 407 -11.51 -11.57 7.70
C CYS A 407 -12.19 -10.92 6.50
N ASN A 408 -13.48 -11.18 6.31
CA ASN A 408 -14.26 -10.61 5.22
C ASN A 408 -15.22 -9.55 5.77
N LEU A 409 -14.86 -8.27 5.59
CA LEU A 409 -15.51 -7.13 6.23
C LEU A 409 -16.36 -6.32 5.23
N GLY A 410 -16.67 -6.89 4.06
CA GLY A 410 -17.57 -6.32 3.06
C GLY A 410 -16.93 -5.32 2.10
N LEU A 411 -16.11 -4.38 2.59
CA LEU A 411 -15.36 -3.44 1.71
C LEU A 411 -14.12 -4.10 1.12
N TYR A 412 -13.39 -4.85 1.95
CA TYR A 412 -12.23 -5.63 1.57
C TYR A 412 -12.10 -6.84 2.49
N SER A 413 -11.20 -7.74 2.10
CA SER A 413 -10.84 -8.89 2.91
C SER A 413 -9.36 -8.81 3.24
N SER A 414 -9.02 -9.15 4.48
CA SER A 414 -7.65 -9.15 4.98
C SER A 414 -7.38 -10.42 5.75
N ASP A 415 -6.23 -11.04 5.54
CA ASP A 415 -5.76 -12.10 6.40
C ASP A 415 -5.05 -11.49 7.62
N THR A 416 -5.16 -12.17 8.75
CA THR A 416 -4.52 -11.80 10.03
C THR A 416 -4.38 -13.04 10.89
N CYS A 417 -3.38 -13.09 11.76
CA CYS A 417 -3.26 -14.16 12.74
C CYS A 417 -3.92 -13.88 14.08
N PHE A 418 -4.48 -12.69 14.25
CA PHE A 418 -4.98 -12.24 15.54
C PHE A 418 -6.47 -12.55 15.62
N PHE A 419 -7.30 -11.57 15.27
CA PHE A 419 -8.74 -11.72 15.34
C PHE A 419 -9.38 -10.91 14.22
N CYS A 420 -10.55 -11.37 13.78
CA CYS A 420 -11.36 -10.58 12.88
C CYS A 420 -12.12 -9.50 13.64
N PRO A 421 -11.99 -8.22 13.25
CA PRO A 421 -12.88 -7.19 13.76
C PRO A 421 -14.30 -7.43 13.23
N VAL A 422 -15.32 -6.97 13.96
CA VAL A 422 -16.73 -7.11 13.54
C VAL A 422 -17.14 -6.20 12.38
N GLU A 423 -16.32 -5.19 12.11
CA GLU A 423 -16.50 -4.21 11.04
C GLU A 423 -15.13 -3.73 10.54
N ASN A 424 -15.10 -3.01 9.41
CA ASN A 424 -13.85 -2.43 8.91
C ASN A 424 -13.28 -1.44 9.93
N PRO A 425 -11.97 -1.53 10.25
CA PRO A 425 -11.27 -0.46 10.94
C PRO A 425 -11.47 0.88 10.24
N SER A 426 -11.70 1.93 11.02
CA SER A 426 -11.95 3.28 10.52
C SER A 426 -11.37 4.34 11.47
N PRO A 427 -11.22 5.61 11.05
CA PRO A 427 -10.69 6.66 11.92
C PRO A 427 -11.46 6.83 13.24
N SER A 428 -12.79 6.64 13.22
CA SER A 428 -13.62 6.71 14.42
C SER A 428 -13.56 5.45 15.29
N ASN A 429 -13.20 4.30 14.71
CA ASN A 429 -13.07 3.02 15.41
C ASN A 429 -11.89 2.20 14.82
N PRO A 430 -10.64 2.53 15.18
CA PRO A 430 -9.46 1.95 14.53
C PRO A 430 -9.17 0.50 14.93
N VAL A 431 -9.70 0.07 16.08
CA VAL A 431 -9.63 -1.33 16.53
C VAL A 431 -11.04 -1.74 16.94
N PRO A 432 -11.92 -2.06 15.99
CA PRO A 432 -13.27 -2.50 16.31
C PRO A 432 -13.23 -3.74 17.19
N ALA A 433 -14.29 -3.91 18.00
CA ALA A 433 -14.44 -5.10 18.81
C ALA A 433 -14.34 -6.35 17.93
N SER A 434 -13.83 -7.44 18.51
CA SER A 434 -13.91 -8.76 17.90
C SER A 434 -15.14 -9.48 18.43
N THR A 435 -15.82 -10.24 17.57
CA THR A 435 -16.66 -11.31 18.06
C THR A 435 -15.71 -12.38 18.58
N ASN A 436 -15.45 -12.42 19.88
CA ASN A 436 -14.67 -13.49 20.49
C ASN A 436 -15.21 -14.87 20.06
N GLN A 437 -14.46 -15.57 19.20
CA GLN A 437 -14.19 -17.01 19.23
C GLN A 437 -12.94 -17.28 18.36
N THR A 438 -11.75 -17.31 18.96
CA THR A 438 -10.93 -18.52 19.26
C THR A 438 -10.33 -19.23 18.04
N LEU A 439 -8.99 -19.17 17.95
CA LEU A 439 -8.10 -20.23 17.47
C LEU A 439 -8.57 -21.61 18.00
N PRO A 440 -8.31 -22.69 17.25
CA PRO A 440 -9.20 -23.85 17.06
C PRO A 440 -9.67 -24.51 18.36
N GLY A 441 -10.98 -24.78 18.44
CA GLY A 441 -11.56 -25.63 19.49
C GLY A 441 -12.93 -25.24 20.06
N THR A 442 -13.63 -24.23 19.52
CA THR A 442 -14.94 -23.82 20.05
C THR A 442 -16.04 -23.79 19.00
N GLY A 443 -16.68 -24.94 18.78
CA GLY A 443 -18.14 -25.00 18.58
C GLY A 443 -18.75 -24.55 17.25
N CYS A 444 -17.98 -24.24 16.21
CA CYS A 444 -18.53 -24.14 14.85
C CYS A 444 -17.63 -24.83 13.84
N ASP A 445 -17.98 -26.06 13.48
CA ASP A 445 -17.24 -26.90 12.53
C ASP A 445 -17.46 -26.49 11.06
N ASN A 446 -18.28 -25.47 10.79
CA ASN A 446 -18.58 -25.02 9.43
C ASN A 446 -17.82 -23.71 9.14
N ALA A 447 -16.82 -23.80 8.28
CA ALA A 447 -16.24 -22.63 7.61
C ALA A 447 -17.32 -21.94 6.75
N PRO A 448 -17.23 -20.62 6.50
CA PRO A 448 -18.07 -19.96 5.51
C PRO A 448 -17.91 -20.65 4.14
N PRO A 449 -18.93 -20.56 3.25
CA PRO A 449 -18.86 -21.16 1.91
C PRO A 449 -17.58 -20.72 1.17
N SER A 450 -17.06 -21.56 0.26
CA SER A 450 -15.80 -21.32 -0.46
C SER A 450 -15.73 -20.01 -1.28
N GLY A 451 -16.82 -19.24 -1.38
CA GLY A 451 -16.90 -17.91 -1.98
C GLY A 451 -17.37 -16.81 -1.02
N GLY A 452 -17.44 -17.08 0.29
CA GLY A 452 -17.98 -16.18 1.31
C GLY A 452 -19.49 -15.95 1.22
N CYS A 453 -20.00 -14.97 1.98
CA CYS A 453 -21.40 -14.56 1.93
C CYS A 453 -21.60 -13.41 0.94
N VAL A 454 -21.43 -13.66 -0.36
CA VAL A 454 -21.37 -12.66 -1.46
C VAL A 454 -22.43 -11.53 -1.40
N GLN A 455 -23.64 -11.79 -0.89
CA GLN A 455 -24.70 -10.80 -0.63
C GLN A 455 -25.33 -10.96 0.78
N GLY A 456 -24.48 -11.11 1.79
CA GLY A 456 -24.89 -11.32 3.19
C GLY A 456 -23.74 -11.17 4.19
N THR A 457 -24.03 -11.37 5.47
CA THR A 457 -23.05 -11.37 6.56
C THR A 457 -22.93 -12.76 7.18
N TRP A 458 -21.73 -13.21 7.55
CA TRP A 458 -21.56 -14.48 8.26
C TRP A 458 -21.84 -14.26 9.75
N GLN A 459 -22.97 -14.77 10.24
CA GLN A 459 -23.39 -14.62 11.64
C GLN A 459 -23.99 -15.92 12.15
N ASN A 460 -23.68 -16.31 13.39
CA ASN A 460 -24.16 -17.56 14.00
C ASN A 460 -23.93 -18.80 13.11
N CYS A 461 -22.76 -18.87 12.47
CA CYS A 461 -22.32 -20.02 11.67
C CYS A 461 -23.22 -20.33 10.46
N LYS A 462 -23.81 -19.28 9.86
CA LYS A 462 -24.54 -19.28 8.59
C LYS A 462 -24.44 -17.92 7.89
N CYS A 463 -24.63 -17.87 6.58
CA CYS A 463 -24.79 -16.59 5.88
C CYS A 463 -26.18 -16.01 6.14
N GLN A 464 -26.23 -14.83 6.73
CA GLN A 464 -27.42 -14.00 6.86
C GLN A 464 -27.52 -13.09 5.64
N CYS A 465 -28.35 -13.48 4.69
CA CYS A 465 -28.48 -12.76 3.43
C CYS A 465 -29.18 -11.41 3.60
N ILE A 466 -28.76 -10.42 2.82
CA ILE A 466 -29.37 -9.09 2.81
C ILE A 466 -30.85 -9.23 2.47
N GLY A 467 -31.71 -8.80 3.41
CA GLY A 467 -33.17 -8.90 3.27
C GLY A 467 -33.70 -10.33 3.23
N GLY A 468 -32.93 -11.35 3.66
CA GLY A 468 -33.29 -12.77 3.56
C GLY A 468 -34.51 -13.16 4.40
N ASP A 469 -34.63 -12.62 5.60
CA ASP A 469 -35.73 -12.83 6.56
C ASP A 469 -36.89 -11.84 6.41
N ASP A 470 -36.70 -10.72 5.70
CA ASP A 470 -37.74 -9.73 5.45
C ASP A 470 -38.48 -10.00 4.14
N VAL A 471 -39.76 -10.38 4.24
CA VAL A 471 -40.64 -10.63 3.08
C VAL A 471 -41.13 -9.34 2.39
N SER A 472 -40.97 -8.19 3.03
CA SER A 472 -41.40 -6.88 2.50
C SER A 472 -40.36 -6.20 1.64
N ARG A 473 -39.13 -6.74 1.57
CA ARG A 473 -37.99 -6.15 0.86
C ARG A 473 -37.38 -7.14 -0.11
N ASN A 474 -36.86 -6.62 -1.22
CA ASN A 474 -36.02 -7.40 -2.11
C ASN A 474 -34.74 -7.83 -1.36
N GLY A 475 -34.12 -8.92 -1.81
CA GLY A 475 -32.95 -9.47 -1.14
C GLY A 475 -32.43 -10.74 -1.79
N PHE A 476 -31.57 -11.42 -1.04
CA PHE A 476 -30.91 -12.63 -1.48
C PHE A 476 -31.21 -13.81 -0.54
N CYS A 477 -30.99 -15.00 -1.05
CA CYS A 477 -31.22 -16.27 -0.41
C CYS A 477 -29.93 -17.12 -0.48
N PRO A 478 -29.70 -18.00 0.50
CA PRO A 478 -28.59 -18.95 0.45
C PRO A 478 -28.76 -19.90 -0.74
N ASP A 479 -27.67 -20.16 -1.47
CA ASP A 479 -27.56 -21.24 -2.44
C ASP A 479 -27.24 -22.58 -1.78
N ALA A 480 -27.03 -23.62 -2.60
CA ALA A 480 -26.70 -24.96 -2.13
C ALA A 480 -25.36 -25.03 -1.35
N THR A 481 -24.49 -24.03 -1.49
CA THR A 481 -23.24 -23.90 -0.73
C THR A 481 -23.41 -23.09 0.54
N GLY A 482 -24.58 -22.48 0.75
CA GLY A 482 -24.87 -21.57 1.86
C GLY A 482 -24.52 -20.10 1.56
N ALA A 483 -24.03 -19.77 0.35
CA ALA A 483 -23.67 -18.42 -0.04
C ALA A 483 -24.90 -17.63 -0.50
N CYS A 484 -24.95 -16.33 -0.19
CA CYS A 484 -26.08 -15.47 -0.59
C CYS A 484 -25.96 -15.05 -2.05
N THR A 485 -26.32 -15.94 -2.98
CA THR A 485 -26.21 -15.69 -4.43
C THR A 485 -27.54 -15.79 -5.17
N ILE A 486 -28.57 -16.35 -4.54
CA ILE A 486 -29.90 -16.50 -5.14
C ILE A 486 -30.71 -15.24 -4.89
N VAL A 487 -31.22 -14.60 -5.94
CA VAL A 487 -32.11 -13.43 -5.81
C VAL A 487 -33.52 -13.87 -5.42
N LYS A 488 -34.18 -13.15 -4.51
CA LYS A 488 -35.60 -13.37 -4.18
C LYS A 488 -36.51 -13.16 -5.40
N SER A 489 -37.54 -13.99 -5.54
CA SER A 489 -38.61 -13.76 -6.50
C SER A 489 -39.73 -12.92 -5.86
N TYR A 490 -40.32 -12.01 -6.63
CA TYR A 490 -41.48 -11.24 -6.18
C TYR A 490 -42.78 -11.95 -6.53
N ASP A 491 -43.60 -12.25 -5.52
CA ASP A 491 -44.94 -12.78 -5.67
C ASP A 491 -45.94 -11.62 -5.80
N TYR A 492 -46.51 -11.47 -7.00
CA TYR A 492 -47.48 -10.42 -7.30
C TYR A 492 -48.86 -10.63 -6.67
N VAL A 493 -49.20 -11.87 -6.28
CA VAL A 493 -50.49 -12.21 -5.64
C VAL A 493 -50.46 -11.80 -4.18
N ASN A 494 -49.37 -12.14 -3.48
CA ASN A 494 -49.23 -11.87 -2.04
C ASN A 494 -48.41 -10.61 -1.72
N LYS A 495 -47.88 -9.92 -2.75
CA LYS A 495 -47.09 -8.68 -2.66
C LYS A 495 -45.87 -8.80 -1.73
N MET A 496 -45.09 -9.87 -1.90
CA MET A 496 -43.92 -10.16 -1.06
C MET A 496 -42.76 -10.79 -1.84
N PHE A 497 -41.55 -10.66 -1.31
CA PHE A 497 -40.34 -11.25 -1.86
C PHE A 497 -40.01 -12.57 -1.14
N LEU A 498 -39.88 -13.66 -1.89
CA LEU A 498 -39.71 -15.01 -1.37
C LEU A 498 -38.44 -15.67 -1.90
N CYS A 499 -37.82 -16.52 -1.07
CA CYS A 499 -36.78 -17.41 -1.52
C CYS A 499 -37.37 -18.62 -2.27
N PRO A 500 -36.67 -19.18 -3.26
CA PRO A 500 -37.11 -20.40 -3.93
C PRO A 500 -37.41 -21.52 -2.93
N GLY A 501 -38.62 -22.07 -2.96
CA GLY A 501 -39.03 -23.16 -2.07
C GLY A 501 -39.56 -22.73 -0.69
N GLN A 502 -39.61 -21.43 -0.36
CA GLN A 502 -40.31 -20.98 0.85
C GLN A 502 -41.82 -21.06 0.65
N ALA A 503 -42.51 -21.73 1.57
CA ALA A 503 -43.96 -21.75 1.60
C ALA A 503 -44.51 -20.36 1.96
N ILE A 504 -45.55 -19.92 1.27
CA ILE A 504 -46.28 -18.69 1.59
C ILE A 504 -46.82 -18.86 3.02
N PRO A 505 -46.50 -17.94 3.96
CA PRO A 505 -47.08 -17.98 5.29
C PRO A 505 -48.60 -17.90 5.16
N THR A 506 -49.30 -18.97 5.52
CA THR A 506 -50.76 -18.98 5.56
C THR A 506 -51.21 -18.08 6.70
N SER A 507 -51.55 -16.83 6.37
CA SER A 507 -52.21 -15.94 7.32
C SER A 507 -53.61 -16.51 7.63
N THR A 508 -53.77 -17.06 8.83
CA THR A 508 -55.10 -17.21 9.41
C THR A 508 -55.51 -15.84 9.93
N PRO A 509 -56.65 -15.27 9.51
CA PRO A 509 -57.05 -13.94 9.94
C PRO A 509 -57.64 -13.98 11.36
N GLY A 510 -57.05 -13.19 12.27
CA GLY A 510 -57.71 -12.79 13.51
C GLY A 510 -56.84 -12.89 14.76
N GLY A 511 -56.43 -11.74 15.30
CA GLY A 511 -55.78 -11.66 16.61
C GLY A 511 -55.14 -10.31 16.86
N THR A 512 -55.90 -9.43 17.50
CA THR A 512 -55.57 -8.05 17.86
C THR A 512 -54.24 -7.87 18.60
N ALA A 513 -53.62 -6.71 18.36
CA ALA A 513 -52.44 -6.18 19.01
C ALA A 513 -52.47 -6.29 20.54
N SER A 514 -51.36 -6.73 21.13
CA SER A 514 -51.02 -6.46 22.52
C SER A 514 -49.55 -6.05 22.60
N THR A 515 -49.36 -4.77 22.87
CA THR A 515 -48.11 -4.18 23.34
C THR A 515 -47.74 -4.77 24.69
N SER A 516 -46.61 -5.47 24.77
CA SER A 516 -45.97 -5.77 26.05
C SER A 516 -44.48 -5.46 26.02
N LYS A 517 -44.14 -4.53 26.91
CA LYS A 517 -42.82 -4.01 27.30
C LYS A 517 -42.04 -5.10 28.03
N PRO A 518 -40.71 -5.26 27.87
CA PRO A 518 -39.95 -6.10 28.79
C PRO A 518 -39.74 -5.34 30.11
N ALA A 519 -40.31 -5.89 31.18
CA ALA A 519 -40.02 -5.49 32.54
C ALA A 519 -38.69 -6.10 32.98
N SER A 520 -37.94 -5.29 33.72
CA SER A 520 -36.79 -5.61 34.55
C SER A 520 -37.04 -6.83 35.44
N SER A 521 -36.08 -7.76 35.49
CA SER A 521 -35.98 -8.74 36.57
C SER A 521 -34.63 -8.63 37.28
N THR A 522 -34.76 -8.31 38.56
CA THR A 522 -33.81 -8.33 39.67
C THR A 522 -33.07 -9.66 39.80
N ALA A 523 -31.76 -9.59 40.04
CA ALA A 523 -30.92 -10.66 40.55
C ALA A 523 -30.97 -10.71 42.10
N PRO A 524 -30.90 -11.88 42.75
CA PRO A 524 -30.58 -11.99 44.16
C PRO A 524 -29.10 -12.34 44.39
N ALA A 525 -28.56 -11.77 45.47
CA ALA A 525 -27.20 -11.93 45.97
C ALA A 525 -27.01 -13.19 46.83
N SER A 526 -25.77 -13.68 46.92
CA SER A 526 -25.10 -14.42 48.03
C SER A 526 -23.96 -15.27 47.43
N SER A 527 -22.81 -15.56 48.03
CA SER A 527 -22.08 -15.14 49.22
C SER A 527 -20.73 -15.87 49.14
N THR A 528 -19.61 -15.20 49.42
CA THR A 528 -18.29 -15.78 49.78
C THR A 528 -18.37 -16.46 51.17
N PRO A 529 -17.36 -17.16 51.79
CA PRO A 529 -15.89 -17.28 51.54
C PRO A 529 -15.33 -18.71 51.87
N PRO A 530 -14.07 -18.99 52.35
CA PRO A 530 -12.75 -18.32 52.27
C PRO A 530 -11.52 -19.20 51.86
N ALA A 531 -10.45 -18.50 51.46
CA ALA A 531 -8.99 -18.61 51.74
C ALA A 531 -8.25 -19.94 52.08
N SER A 532 -7.04 -20.10 51.50
CA SER A 532 -5.76 -20.49 52.17
C SER A 532 -4.60 -20.48 51.14
N THR A 533 -3.64 -19.54 51.20
CA THR A 533 -2.27 -19.63 51.78
C THR A 533 -1.26 -20.56 51.06
N THR A 534 -0.36 -19.95 50.25
CA THR A 534 1.15 -19.98 50.24
C THR A 534 1.95 -21.22 50.73
N PRO A 535 3.29 -21.31 50.52
CA PRO A 535 4.20 -20.93 49.41
C PRO A 535 5.33 -21.99 49.17
N SER A 536 6.40 -21.59 48.44
CA SER A 536 7.76 -22.16 48.39
C SER A 536 7.99 -23.24 47.32
N SER A 537 9.14 -23.38 46.64
CA SER A 537 10.52 -22.97 46.95
C SER A 537 11.41 -23.16 45.69
N THR A 538 12.49 -22.36 45.57
CA THR A 538 13.91 -22.72 45.23
C THR A 538 14.21 -23.98 44.38
N ALA A 539 15.25 -24.11 43.56
CA ALA A 539 16.48 -23.38 43.28
C ALA A 539 17.32 -24.25 42.29
N THR A 540 18.07 -23.60 41.41
CA THR A 540 19.47 -23.86 40.99
C THR A 540 19.96 -25.28 40.58
N SER A 541 20.56 -25.37 39.38
CA SER A 541 21.91 -25.92 39.07
C SER A 541 22.04 -26.02 37.53
N SER A 542 22.97 -25.39 36.80
CA SER A 542 24.45 -25.43 36.74
C SER A 542 25.04 -26.78 36.28
N GLY A 543 25.72 -26.77 35.11
CA GLY A 543 26.63 -27.83 34.63
C GLY A 543 26.64 -27.91 33.10
N SER A 544 27.50 -27.18 32.38
CA SER A 544 28.90 -27.49 32.02
C SER A 544 29.06 -28.38 30.78
N SER A 545 29.53 -27.75 29.70
CA SER A 545 30.50 -28.17 28.68
C SER A 545 30.67 -29.66 28.33
N THR A 546 30.65 -29.98 27.02
CA THR A 546 31.75 -30.68 26.33
C THR A 546 31.64 -30.54 24.81
N LYS A 547 32.78 -30.24 24.17
CA LYS A 547 33.05 -30.24 22.71
C LYS A 547 33.70 -31.59 22.34
N PRO A 548 33.56 -32.08 21.10
CA PRO A 548 34.73 -32.21 20.20
C PRO A 548 34.37 -31.95 18.72
N THR A 549 35.00 -31.05 17.97
CA THR A 549 36.17 -31.23 17.06
C THR A 549 36.24 -32.60 16.37
N THR A 550 36.08 -32.68 15.03
CA THR A 550 37.18 -32.80 14.03
C THR A 550 36.70 -33.03 12.57
N THR A 551 37.39 -32.35 11.65
CA THR A 551 37.85 -32.73 10.28
C THR A 551 36.94 -32.79 9.05
N VAL A 552 37.35 -31.95 8.08
CA VAL A 552 37.17 -31.95 6.61
C VAL A 552 38.33 -32.75 5.96
N PRO A 553 38.16 -33.35 4.76
CA PRO A 553 38.78 -32.82 3.51
C PRO A 553 37.82 -32.95 2.29
N GLY A 554 37.74 -32.01 1.33
CA GLY A 554 38.70 -31.72 0.24
C GLY A 554 38.02 -32.00 -1.13
N SER A 555 37.56 -30.98 -1.86
CA SER A 555 38.12 -30.41 -3.11
C SER A 555 38.11 -31.32 -4.35
N PHE A 556 37.49 -30.88 -5.47
CA PHE A 556 38.02 -30.99 -6.85
C PHE A 556 37.26 -30.06 -7.83
N GLU A 557 38.03 -29.42 -8.73
CA GLU A 557 37.70 -28.57 -9.89
C GLU A 557 36.92 -29.36 -10.99
N GLU A 558 36.29 -28.84 -12.05
CA GLU A 558 36.77 -27.99 -13.17
C GLU A 558 35.53 -27.80 -14.11
N GLY A 559 35.15 -26.60 -14.54
CA GLY A 559 35.43 -26.02 -15.88
C GLY A 559 34.70 -26.68 -17.07
N THR A 560 33.88 -25.92 -17.84
CA THR A 560 33.93 -25.86 -19.33
C THR A 560 32.92 -24.89 -19.96
N LYS A 561 33.31 -24.41 -21.16
CA LYS A 561 32.82 -23.30 -21.99
C LYS A 561 31.61 -23.63 -22.89
N LEU A 562 30.91 -22.56 -23.30
CA LEU A 562 30.09 -22.35 -24.53
C LEU A 562 30.83 -22.75 -25.84
N PRO A 563 30.24 -22.85 -27.08
CA PRO A 563 29.21 -21.97 -27.70
C PRO A 563 28.28 -22.67 -28.78
N PRO A 564 27.82 -22.03 -29.89
CA PRO A 564 26.55 -21.30 -30.05
C PRO A 564 25.61 -21.89 -31.15
N GLY A 565 24.36 -21.40 -31.24
CA GLY A 565 23.46 -21.75 -32.35
C GLY A 565 22.32 -20.74 -32.55
N SER A 566 22.39 -19.99 -33.64
CA SER A 566 21.35 -19.11 -34.18
C SER A 566 20.31 -19.88 -34.99
N VAL A 567 19.00 -19.67 -34.77
CA VAL A 567 17.97 -19.92 -35.80
C VAL A 567 16.79 -18.94 -35.67
N SER A 568 16.47 -18.33 -36.82
CA SER A 568 15.31 -17.50 -37.14
C SER A 568 14.00 -18.30 -37.18
N GLY A 569 12.88 -17.72 -36.75
CA GLY A 569 11.57 -18.36 -36.90
C GLY A 569 10.40 -17.46 -36.53
N SER A 570 9.85 -16.76 -37.52
CA SER A 570 8.57 -16.05 -37.44
C SER A 570 7.41 -17.02 -37.21
N GLY A 571 6.69 -16.86 -36.11
CA GLY A 571 5.44 -17.58 -35.83
C GLY A 571 4.40 -16.64 -35.22
N ARG A 572 3.37 -16.27 -36.00
CA ARG A 572 2.17 -15.59 -35.51
C ARG A 572 1.40 -16.53 -34.58
N LEU A 573 1.32 -16.20 -33.29
CA LEU A 573 0.40 -16.84 -32.35
C LEU A 573 -0.77 -15.88 -32.09
N MET A 574 -1.97 -16.26 -32.54
CA MET A 574 -3.20 -15.62 -32.09
C MET A 574 -3.46 -16.08 -30.65
N ILE A 575 -3.46 -15.16 -29.69
CA ILE A 575 -3.88 -15.44 -28.32
C ILE A 575 -5.24 -14.76 -28.10
N ASN A 576 -6.23 -15.58 -27.76
CA ASN A 576 -7.53 -15.16 -27.25
C ASN A 576 -7.34 -14.48 -25.88
N ILE A 577 -7.73 -13.21 -25.76
CA ILE A 577 -7.78 -12.51 -24.49
C ILE A 577 -9.14 -12.79 -23.83
N PRO A 578 -9.21 -13.35 -22.61
CA PRO A 578 -10.47 -13.50 -21.90
C PRO A 578 -11.03 -12.14 -21.45
N LEU A 579 -12.36 -12.03 -21.54
CA LEU A 579 -13.18 -10.83 -21.35
C LEU A 579 -13.07 -10.15 -19.96
N MET A 580 -12.25 -10.66 -19.04
CA MET A 580 -12.02 -10.06 -17.71
C MET A 580 -11.02 -8.89 -17.72
N ALA A 581 -10.21 -8.72 -18.76
CA ALA A 581 -9.27 -7.60 -18.86
C ALA A 581 -9.92 -6.23 -19.15
N VAL A 582 -11.21 -6.21 -19.54
CA VAL A 582 -11.90 -4.97 -19.92
C VAL A 582 -12.55 -4.26 -18.72
N VAL A 583 -12.74 -4.95 -17.59
CA VAL A 583 -13.35 -4.35 -16.39
C VAL A 583 -12.31 -3.64 -15.51
N ALA A 584 -11.03 -4.05 -15.57
CA ALA A 584 -9.94 -3.44 -14.80
C ALA A 584 -9.56 -2.02 -15.29
N LEU A 585 -9.79 -1.70 -16.56
CA LEU A 585 -9.45 -0.39 -17.14
C LEU A 585 -10.47 0.72 -16.81
N GLY A 586 -11.67 0.37 -16.35
CA GLY A 586 -12.74 1.34 -16.06
C GLY A 586 -12.68 1.98 -14.68
N TRP A 587 -11.88 1.43 -13.75
CA TRP A 587 -11.80 1.91 -12.36
C TRP A 587 -10.59 2.81 -12.08
N PHE A 588 -9.64 2.91 -13.02
CA PHE A 588 -8.38 3.64 -12.86
C PHE A 588 -8.42 5.13 -13.23
N MET A 589 -9.61 5.74 -13.42
CA MET A 589 -9.75 7.17 -13.75
C MET A 589 -10.41 8.03 -12.65
N LEU A 590 -10.38 7.57 -11.40
CA LEU A 590 -10.82 8.35 -10.23
C LEU A 590 -9.82 8.35 -9.04
N LEU A 591 -8.59 7.91 -9.29
CA LEU A 591 -7.40 8.15 -8.46
C LEU A 591 -6.39 8.91 -9.32
#